data_AF-A0A9E1YTV1-F1
#
_entry.id   AF-A0A9E1YTV1-F1
#
_cell.length_a   1.000
_cell.length_b   1.000
_cell.length_c   1.000
_cell.angle_alpha   90.00
_cell.angle_beta   90.00
_cell.angle_gamma   90.00
#
_symmetry.space_group_name_H-M   'P 1'
#
loop_
_entity.id
_entity.type
_entity.pdbx_description
1 polymer ?
#
loop_
_entity_poly.entity_id
_entity_poly.type
_entity_poly.pdbx_seq_one_letter_code
_entity_poly.pdbx_strand_id
1 'polypeptide(L)'
;SQPLHETSEEGWHYGIDINLTSCFLVTRAVLPGMMERGYGRIVQMSSVTGPLVGIHGSAVYGASKAGMLGMARSLAIEAGPFNVTVNCIGPGWIETASSGEDEIIAGRYTPAGRAGTPDEIGHVAVFLSSEEASYITGQLIVVDGGNTLQEHKVAFDRGQ
;
A
#
# COMPACT_ATOMS: atom_id res chain seq x y z
N SER A 1 8.93 -12.92 -8.97
CA SER A 1 9.96 -12.17 -8.23
C SER A 1 11.33 -12.57 -8.78
N GLN A 2 12.29 -11.66 -8.83
CA GLN A 2 13.67 -11.96 -9.25
C GLN A 2 14.67 -11.05 -8.53
N PRO A 3 15.93 -11.49 -8.32
CA PRO A 3 16.97 -10.63 -7.77
C PRO A 3 17.17 -9.37 -8.61
N LEU A 4 17.46 -8.23 -7.94
CA LEU A 4 17.59 -6.95 -8.64
C LEU A 4 18.70 -6.96 -9.70
N HIS A 5 19.81 -7.63 -9.43
CA HIS A 5 20.96 -7.68 -10.36
C HIS A 5 20.69 -8.51 -11.64
N GLU A 6 19.63 -9.32 -11.65
CA GLU A 6 19.16 -10.08 -12.81
C GLU A 6 18.02 -9.35 -13.54
N THR A 7 17.59 -8.20 -13.02
CA THR A 7 16.48 -7.45 -13.59
C THR A 7 16.92 -6.67 -14.82
N SER A 8 16.33 -7.01 -15.97
CA SER A 8 16.50 -6.23 -17.19
C SER A 8 15.90 -4.83 -17.04
N GLU A 9 16.40 -3.88 -17.81
CA GLU A 9 15.84 -2.52 -17.84
C GLU A 9 14.34 -2.53 -18.23
N GLU A 10 13.94 -3.39 -19.17
CA GLU A 10 12.53 -3.58 -19.54
C GLU A 10 11.68 -4.07 -18.35
N GLY A 11 12.19 -5.04 -17.58
CA GLY A 11 11.50 -5.54 -16.39
C GLY A 11 11.39 -4.48 -15.28
N TRP A 12 12.41 -3.62 -15.16
CA TRP A 12 12.36 -2.44 -14.30
C TRP A 12 11.24 -1.50 -14.74
N HIS A 13 11.25 -1.06 -15.99
CA HIS A 13 10.25 -0.12 -16.52
C HIS A 13 8.84 -0.69 -16.41
N TYR A 14 8.63 -1.95 -16.77
CA TYR A 14 7.35 -2.62 -16.60
C TYR A 14 6.85 -2.58 -15.15
N GLY A 15 7.71 -2.91 -14.17
CA GLY A 15 7.35 -2.94 -12.76
C GLY A 15 7.04 -1.55 -12.19
N ILE A 16 7.78 -0.54 -12.61
CA ILE A 16 7.51 0.87 -12.27
C ILE A 16 6.22 1.34 -12.94
N ASP A 17 6.02 1.01 -14.22
CA ASP A 17 4.92 1.54 -15.02
C ASP A 17 3.57 1.01 -14.57
N ILE A 18 3.48 -0.29 -14.32
CA ILE A 18 2.22 -0.92 -13.91
C ILE A 18 1.74 -0.46 -12.53
N ASN A 19 2.66 -0.04 -11.65
CA ASN A 19 2.34 0.35 -10.27
C ASN A 19 2.35 1.88 -10.05
N LEU A 20 3.47 2.53 -10.35
CA LEU A 20 3.70 3.93 -10.00
C LEU A 20 3.28 4.86 -11.14
N THR A 21 3.69 4.59 -12.38
CA THR A 21 3.31 5.43 -13.52
C THR A 21 1.80 5.39 -13.73
N SER A 22 1.17 4.21 -13.66
CA SER A 22 -0.29 4.07 -13.74
C SER A 22 -1.02 4.90 -12.67
N CYS A 23 -0.55 4.85 -11.42
CA CYS A 23 -1.09 5.62 -10.31
C CYS A 23 -0.96 7.14 -10.54
N PHE A 24 0.21 7.59 -11.01
CA PHE A 24 0.45 8.97 -11.41
C PHE A 24 -0.52 9.41 -12.52
N LEU A 25 -0.67 8.62 -13.58
CA LEU A 25 -1.50 8.97 -14.73
C LEU A 25 -2.98 9.13 -14.35
N VAL A 26 -3.53 8.19 -13.57
CA VAL A 26 -4.91 8.28 -13.08
C VAL A 26 -5.09 9.51 -12.18
N THR A 27 -4.17 9.72 -11.25
CA THR A 27 -4.19 10.86 -10.32
C THR A 27 -4.16 12.18 -11.09
N ARG A 28 -3.24 12.33 -12.04
CA ARG A 28 -3.11 13.52 -12.89
C ARG A 28 -4.37 13.80 -13.70
N ALA A 29 -5.06 12.77 -14.18
CA ALA A 29 -6.27 12.93 -14.98
C ALA A 29 -7.46 13.47 -14.16
N VAL A 30 -7.59 13.07 -12.88
CA VAL A 30 -8.76 13.41 -12.04
C VAL A 30 -8.53 14.63 -11.15
N LEU A 31 -7.28 14.94 -10.81
CA LEU A 31 -6.91 15.96 -9.83
C LEU A 31 -7.42 17.38 -10.18
N PRO A 32 -7.29 17.90 -11.42
CA PRO A 32 -7.78 19.24 -11.74
C PRO A 32 -9.26 19.42 -11.44
N GLY A 33 -10.08 18.43 -11.81
CA GLY A 33 -11.52 18.45 -11.52
C GLY A 33 -11.82 18.35 -10.03
N MET A 34 -11.03 17.61 -9.24
CA MET A 34 -11.16 17.55 -7.78
C MET A 34 -10.88 18.90 -7.14
N MET A 35 -9.84 19.58 -7.59
CA MET A 35 -9.45 20.89 -7.08
C MET A 35 -10.47 21.97 -7.46
N GLU A 36 -10.96 21.97 -8.70
CA GLU A 36 -11.97 22.91 -9.18
C GLU A 36 -13.27 22.85 -8.36
N ARG A 37 -13.74 21.64 -8.03
CA ARG A 37 -14.98 21.45 -7.26
C ARG A 37 -14.81 21.58 -5.73
N GLY A 38 -13.58 21.73 -5.23
CA GLY A 38 -13.31 21.82 -3.79
C GLY A 38 -13.61 20.54 -3.01
N TYR A 39 -13.54 19.37 -3.66
CA TYR A 39 -13.73 18.08 -3.01
C TYR A 39 -13.06 16.94 -3.79
N GLY A 40 -12.23 16.17 -3.10
CA GLY A 40 -11.64 14.95 -3.65
C GLY A 40 -11.12 14.01 -2.58
N ARG A 41 -11.13 12.71 -2.90
CA ARG A 41 -10.55 11.65 -2.08
C ARG A 41 -9.74 10.75 -3.00
N ILE A 42 -8.43 10.72 -2.81
CA ILE A 42 -7.51 9.87 -3.56
C ILE A 42 -7.00 8.80 -2.62
N VAL A 43 -7.34 7.55 -2.91
CA VAL A 43 -6.89 6.37 -2.14
C VAL A 43 -6.05 5.51 -3.06
N GLN A 44 -4.76 5.40 -2.75
CA GLN A 44 -3.80 4.63 -3.54
C GLN A 44 -3.55 3.27 -2.90
N MET A 45 -3.52 2.21 -3.72
CA MET A 45 -3.19 0.87 -3.26
C MET A 45 -1.68 0.64 -3.26
N SER A 46 -1.03 0.96 -2.14
CA SER A 46 0.40 0.73 -1.92
C SER A 46 0.63 -0.73 -1.47
N SER A 47 1.52 -0.95 -0.49
CA SER A 47 1.82 -2.24 0.16
C SER A 47 2.56 -1.96 1.46
N VAL A 48 2.62 -2.93 2.38
CA VAL A 48 3.66 -2.90 3.43
C VAL A 48 5.06 -3.15 2.86
N THR A 49 5.16 -3.93 1.77
CA THR A 49 6.42 -4.23 1.08
C THR A 49 6.91 -3.02 0.28
N GLY A 50 8.10 -2.54 0.61
CA GLY A 50 8.67 -1.30 0.10
C GLY A 50 8.60 -0.19 1.14
N PRO A 51 7.41 0.31 1.49
CA PRO A 51 7.27 1.38 2.49
C PRO A 51 7.74 1.01 3.91
N LEU A 52 7.54 -0.25 4.34
CA LEU A 52 7.81 -0.67 5.72
C LEU A 52 8.72 -1.89 5.83
N VAL A 53 8.52 -2.90 4.97
CA VAL A 53 9.25 -4.17 5.02
C VAL A 53 9.79 -4.58 3.65
N GLY A 54 10.69 -5.54 3.62
CA GLY A 54 11.24 -6.13 2.39
C GLY A 54 10.78 -7.57 2.18
N ILE A 55 10.71 -8.00 0.93
CA ILE A 55 10.56 -9.39 0.53
C ILE A 55 11.58 -9.70 -0.58
N HIS A 56 12.20 -10.87 -0.51
CA HIS A 56 13.24 -11.27 -1.45
C HIS A 56 12.71 -11.27 -2.89
N GLY A 57 13.49 -10.69 -3.81
CA GLY A 57 13.15 -10.65 -5.25
C GLY A 57 12.06 -9.64 -5.65
N SER A 58 11.70 -8.70 -4.76
CA SER A 58 10.66 -7.69 -5.03
C SER A 58 11.19 -6.26 -4.93
N ALA A 59 12.46 -6.02 -5.22
CA ALA A 59 13.07 -4.69 -5.14
C ALA A 59 12.34 -3.66 -6.03
N VAL A 60 12.03 -4.00 -7.28
CA VAL A 60 11.31 -3.12 -8.22
C VAL A 60 9.89 -2.84 -7.72
N TYR A 61 9.17 -3.89 -7.29
CA TYR A 61 7.84 -3.76 -6.71
C TYR A 61 7.86 -2.85 -5.47
N GLY A 62 8.77 -3.12 -4.52
CA GLY A 62 8.92 -2.32 -3.31
C GLY A 62 9.26 -0.85 -3.61
N ALA A 63 10.15 -0.59 -4.57
CA ALA A 63 10.45 0.75 -5.04
C ALA A 63 9.21 1.46 -5.58
N SER A 64 8.41 0.77 -6.42
CA SER A 64 7.18 1.34 -6.97
C SER A 64 6.15 1.68 -5.88
N LYS A 65 5.93 0.77 -4.90
CA LYS A 65 4.96 0.96 -3.81
C LYS A 65 5.40 2.02 -2.80
N ALA A 66 6.69 2.12 -2.50
CA ALA A 66 7.27 3.20 -1.72
C ALA A 66 7.18 4.56 -2.45
N GLY A 67 7.40 4.56 -3.77
CA GLY A 67 7.25 5.75 -4.61
C GLY A 67 5.82 6.33 -4.57
N MET A 68 4.80 5.47 -4.53
CA MET A 68 3.40 5.89 -4.37
C MET A 68 3.19 6.67 -3.07
N LEU A 69 3.76 6.20 -1.95
CA LEU A 69 3.66 6.90 -0.66
C LEU A 69 4.41 8.24 -0.67
N GLY A 70 5.59 8.29 -1.31
CA GLY A 70 6.31 9.54 -1.53
C GLY A 70 5.48 10.56 -2.30
N MET A 71 4.88 10.12 -3.42
CA MET A 71 3.98 10.94 -4.25
C MET A 71 2.75 11.42 -3.47
N ALA A 72 2.10 10.53 -2.71
CA ALA A 72 0.91 10.85 -1.93
C ALA A 72 1.18 11.96 -0.88
N ARG A 73 2.34 11.94 -0.23
CA ARG A 73 2.71 12.94 0.78
C ARG A 73 2.91 14.33 0.20
N SER A 74 3.62 14.45 -0.92
CA SER A 74 3.79 15.74 -1.61
C SER A 74 2.44 16.25 -2.13
N LEU A 75 1.66 15.38 -2.78
CA LEU A 75 0.37 15.77 -3.34
C LEU A 75 -0.65 16.18 -2.27
N ALA A 76 -0.61 15.57 -1.08
CA ALA A 76 -1.46 15.97 0.04
C ALA A 76 -1.26 17.45 0.44
N ILE A 77 -0.02 17.96 0.35
CA ILE A 77 0.30 19.36 0.63
C ILE A 77 -0.24 20.26 -0.49
N GLU A 78 -0.05 19.86 -1.74
CA GLU A 78 -0.49 20.62 -2.92
C GLU A 78 -2.02 20.71 -3.02
N ALA A 79 -2.72 19.61 -2.75
CA ALA A 79 -4.15 19.48 -2.97
C ALA A 79 -4.99 19.80 -1.72
N GLY A 80 -4.37 19.82 -0.54
CA GLY A 80 -5.02 20.11 0.75
C GLY A 80 -5.83 21.42 0.79
N PRO A 81 -5.32 22.56 0.27
CA PRO A 81 -6.08 23.81 0.20
C PRO A 81 -7.39 23.73 -0.60
N PHE A 82 -7.57 22.68 -1.42
CA PHE A 82 -8.75 22.44 -2.24
C PHE A 82 -9.66 21.34 -1.66
N ASN A 83 -9.48 20.98 -0.38
CA ASN A 83 -10.26 19.93 0.30
C ASN A 83 -10.17 18.57 -0.42
N VAL A 84 -8.98 18.28 -0.94
CA VAL A 84 -8.62 16.98 -1.51
C VAL A 84 -7.70 16.25 -0.54
N THR A 85 -8.09 15.06 -0.10
CA THR A 85 -7.23 14.19 0.70
C THR A 85 -6.56 13.13 -0.17
N VAL A 86 -5.34 12.76 0.19
CA VAL A 86 -4.53 11.77 -0.55
C VAL A 86 -3.91 10.80 0.44
N ASN A 87 -4.31 9.54 0.41
CA ASN A 87 -3.81 8.52 1.33
C ASN A 87 -3.45 7.23 0.59
N CYS A 88 -2.61 6.42 1.22
CA CYS A 88 -2.26 5.08 0.77
C CYS A 88 -2.84 4.05 1.73
N ILE A 89 -3.31 2.92 1.19
CA ILE A 89 -3.53 1.70 1.97
C ILE A 89 -2.30 0.81 1.74
N GLY A 90 -1.76 0.24 2.83
CA GLY A 90 -0.68 -0.73 2.80
C GLY A 90 -1.18 -2.10 3.26
N PRO A 91 -1.68 -2.95 2.34
CA PRO A 91 -2.05 -4.30 2.69
C PRO A 91 -0.83 -5.15 3.07
N GLY A 92 -1.02 -6.05 4.04
CA GLY A 92 -0.15 -7.19 4.29
C GLY A 92 -0.55 -8.42 3.47
N TRP A 93 -0.63 -9.57 4.12
CA TRP A 93 -1.12 -10.81 3.51
C TRP A 93 -2.64 -10.79 3.37
N ILE A 94 -3.13 -10.64 2.13
CA ILE A 94 -4.55 -10.67 1.80
C ILE A 94 -4.81 -11.86 0.87
N GLU A 95 -5.80 -12.68 1.23
CA GLU A 95 -6.20 -13.83 0.43
C GLU A 95 -7.03 -13.36 -0.77
N THR A 96 -6.56 -13.69 -1.98
CA THR A 96 -7.21 -13.33 -3.24
C THR A 96 -7.23 -14.54 -4.17
N ALA A 97 -8.01 -14.47 -5.25
CA ALA A 97 -8.05 -15.53 -6.25
C ALA A 97 -6.69 -15.76 -6.95
N SER A 98 -5.76 -14.80 -6.88
CA SER A 98 -4.41 -14.91 -7.45
C SER A 98 -3.36 -15.34 -6.42
N SER A 99 -3.74 -15.56 -5.16
CA SER A 99 -2.77 -15.88 -4.10
C SER A 99 -2.15 -17.26 -4.31
N GLY A 100 -0.82 -17.32 -4.22
CA GLY A 100 -0.09 -18.58 -4.20
C GLY A 100 -0.24 -19.33 -2.87
N GLU A 101 0.08 -20.62 -2.86
CA GLU A 101 0.02 -21.45 -1.64
C GLU A 101 0.89 -20.88 -0.50
N ASP A 102 2.11 -20.44 -0.83
CA ASP A 102 3.03 -19.82 0.13
C ASP A 102 2.47 -18.53 0.74
N GLU A 103 1.75 -17.72 -0.03
CA GLU A 103 1.15 -16.46 0.44
C GLU A 103 -0.02 -16.75 1.41
N ILE A 104 -0.82 -17.77 1.11
CA ILE A 104 -1.90 -18.23 1.97
C ILE A 104 -1.34 -18.77 3.30
N ILE A 105 -0.26 -19.56 3.23
CA ILE A 105 0.43 -20.08 4.41
C ILE A 105 1.02 -18.93 5.24
N ALA A 106 1.70 -17.98 4.60
CA ALA A 106 2.30 -16.82 5.27
C ALA A 106 1.26 -16.01 6.07
N GLY A 107 0.04 -15.83 5.53
CA GLY A 107 -1.06 -15.17 6.23
C GLY A 107 -1.42 -15.80 7.58
N ARG A 108 -1.25 -17.12 7.75
CA ARG A 108 -1.53 -17.82 9.02
C ARG A 108 -0.52 -17.49 10.13
N TYR A 109 0.64 -16.95 9.77
CA TYR A 109 1.69 -16.57 10.72
C TYR A 109 1.62 -15.10 11.14
N THR A 110 0.64 -14.35 10.66
CA THR A 110 0.34 -13.02 11.22
C THR A 110 -0.19 -13.16 12.64
N PRO A 111 -0.06 -12.15 13.52
CA PRO A 111 -0.69 -12.16 14.84
C PRO A 111 -2.20 -12.43 14.83
N ALA A 112 -2.90 -12.02 13.76
CA ALA A 112 -4.33 -12.34 13.57
C ALA A 112 -4.60 -13.83 13.23
N GLY A 113 -3.57 -14.62 12.94
CA GLY A 113 -3.66 -16.07 12.66
C GLY A 113 -4.29 -16.43 11.31
N ARG A 114 -4.52 -15.43 10.43
CA ARG A 114 -5.10 -15.61 9.10
C ARG A 114 -4.66 -14.49 8.14
N ALA A 115 -4.78 -14.75 6.85
CA ALA A 115 -4.77 -13.67 5.86
C ALA A 115 -6.00 -12.76 6.03
N GLY A 116 -5.84 -11.49 5.66
CA GLY A 116 -6.96 -10.57 5.50
C GLY A 116 -7.79 -10.88 4.25
N THR A 117 -8.93 -10.24 4.09
CA THR A 117 -9.79 -10.37 2.91
C THR A 117 -9.81 -9.07 2.07
N PRO A 118 -10.19 -9.15 0.77
CA PRO A 118 -10.36 -7.96 -0.05
C PRO A 118 -11.39 -6.98 0.53
N ASP A 119 -12.45 -7.47 1.17
CA ASP A 119 -13.47 -6.65 1.79
C ASP A 119 -12.91 -5.83 2.97
N GLU A 120 -11.99 -6.39 3.76
CA GLU A 120 -11.31 -5.65 4.84
C GLU A 120 -10.49 -4.47 4.31
N ILE A 121 -9.87 -4.63 3.14
CA ILE A 121 -9.20 -3.52 2.42
C ILE A 121 -10.23 -2.53 1.86
N GLY A 122 -11.32 -3.04 1.31
CA GLY A 122 -12.43 -2.25 0.77
C GLY A 122 -13.07 -1.34 1.82
N HIS A 123 -13.30 -1.83 3.04
CA HIS A 123 -13.84 -1.03 4.13
C HIS A 123 -12.95 0.16 4.49
N VAL A 124 -11.62 -0.03 4.49
CA VAL A 124 -10.67 1.08 4.72
C VAL A 124 -10.69 2.08 3.56
N ALA A 125 -10.79 1.61 2.32
CA ALA A 125 -10.93 2.50 1.16
C ALA A 125 -12.21 3.33 1.21
N VAL A 126 -13.34 2.72 1.60
CA VAL A 126 -14.62 3.41 1.81
C VAL A 126 -14.50 4.45 2.92
N PHE A 127 -13.92 4.09 4.07
CA PHE A 127 -13.68 5.02 5.17
C PHE A 127 -12.82 6.22 4.74
N LEU A 128 -11.70 5.99 4.08
CA LEU A 128 -10.82 7.07 3.59
C LEU A 128 -11.48 7.95 2.51
N SER A 129 -12.52 7.44 1.86
CA SER A 129 -13.30 8.17 0.85
C SER A 129 -14.51 8.93 1.43
N SER A 130 -14.74 8.82 2.73
CA SER A 130 -15.86 9.45 3.44
C SER A 130 -15.59 10.93 3.80
N GLU A 131 -16.63 11.62 4.28
CA GLU A 131 -16.51 12.97 4.83
C GLU A 131 -15.87 12.95 6.23
N GLU A 132 -16.11 11.88 6.99
CA GLU A 132 -15.58 11.65 8.33
C GLU A 132 -14.05 11.53 8.34
N ALA A 133 -13.45 11.11 7.22
CA ALA A 133 -12.00 11.06 7.02
C ALA A 133 -11.40 12.38 6.46
N SER A 134 -12.14 13.49 6.45
CA SER A 134 -11.72 14.77 5.84
C SER A 134 -10.42 15.35 6.40
N TYR A 135 -9.99 14.94 7.60
CA TYR A 135 -8.74 15.39 8.21
C TYR A 135 -7.58 14.38 8.12
N ILE A 136 -7.78 13.27 7.41
CA ILE A 136 -6.77 12.24 7.19
C ILE A 136 -6.19 12.45 5.79
N THR A 137 -4.93 12.88 5.70
CA THR A 137 -4.22 13.05 4.42
C THR A 137 -2.71 12.78 4.59
N GLY A 138 -2.06 12.33 3.52
CA GLY A 138 -0.64 11.97 3.47
C GLY A 138 -0.27 10.69 4.23
N GLN A 139 -1.25 9.87 4.63
CA GLN A 139 -1.03 8.71 5.48
C GLN A 139 -0.84 7.40 4.70
N LEU A 140 -0.10 6.46 5.32
CA LEU A 140 -0.13 5.04 4.98
C LEU A 140 -0.95 4.32 6.04
N ILE A 141 -2.13 3.81 5.68
CA ILE A 141 -2.96 3.00 6.58
C ILE A 141 -2.62 1.52 6.36
N VAL A 142 -1.93 0.92 7.33
CA VAL A 142 -1.52 -0.49 7.29
C VAL A 142 -2.69 -1.39 7.67
N VAL A 143 -2.92 -2.43 6.86
CA VAL A 143 -3.94 -3.45 7.10
C VAL A 143 -3.30 -4.83 6.88
N ASP A 144 -2.69 -5.38 7.92
CA ASP A 144 -1.78 -6.53 7.79
C ASP A 144 -1.92 -7.59 8.88
N GLY A 145 -2.97 -7.51 9.72
CA GLY A 145 -3.15 -8.45 10.84
C GLY A 145 -2.01 -8.43 11.87
N GLY A 146 -1.22 -7.35 11.92
CA GLY A 146 -0.05 -7.19 12.80
C GLY A 146 1.24 -7.76 12.22
N ASN A 147 1.26 -8.20 10.96
CA ASN A 147 2.42 -8.86 10.33
C ASN A 147 3.73 -8.06 10.43
N THR A 148 3.66 -6.74 10.31
CA THR A 148 4.84 -5.86 10.33
C THR A 148 5.35 -5.54 11.74
N LEU A 149 4.61 -5.91 12.80
CA LEU A 149 5.03 -5.66 14.17
C LEU A 149 6.15 -6.62 14.55
N GLN A 150 7.37 -6.09 14.72
CA GLN A 150 8.52 -6.83 15.21
C GLN A 150 8.90 -6.33 16.60
N GLU A 151 8.95 -7.22 17.59
CA GLU A 151 9.37 -6.86 18.96
C GLU A 151 10.40 -7.85 19.51
N HIS A 152 10.06 -9.14 19.61
CA HIS A 152 10.96 -10.14 20.20
C HIS A 152 11.82 -10.85 19.16
N LYS A 153 13.15 -10.66 19.27
CA LYS A 153 14.17 -11.38 18.46
C LYS A 153 14.67 -12.66 19.11
N VAL A 154 14.06 -13.08 20.20
CA VAL A 154 14.35 -14.31 20.95
C VAL A 154 13.03 -14.99 21.29
N ALA A 155 13.05 -16.31 21.44
CA ALA A 155 11.88 -17.07 21.83
C ALA A 155 11.28 -16.48 23.12
N PHE A 156 9.97 -16.26 23.12
CA PHE A 156 9.24 -16.28 24.39
C PHE A 156 9.41 -17.69 24.92
N ASP A 157 10.21 -17.84 25.98
CA ASP A 157 10.19 -19.04 26.79
C ASP A 157 8.80 -19.11 27.42
N ARG A 158 7.86 -19.71 26.68
CA ARG A 158 6.59 -20.13 27.24
C ARG A 158 6.89 -21.42 27.98
N GLY A 159 7.51 -21.29 29.14
CA GLY A 159 7.53 -22.38 30.11
C GLY A 159 6.10 -22.67 30.54
N GLN A 160 5.40 -23.50 29.75
CA GLN A 160 4.22 -24.31 30.08
C GLN A 160 4.16 -25.52 29.16
#